data_AF-N6SV49-F1
#
_entry.id   AF-N6SV49-F1
#
_cell.length_a   1.000
_cell.length_b   1.000
_cell.length_c   1.000
_cell.angle_alpha   90.00
_cell.angle_beta   90.00
_cell.angle_gamma   90.00
#
_symmetry.space_group_name_H-M   'P 1'
#
loop_
_entity.id
_entity.type
_entity.pdbx_description
1 polymer ?
#
loop_
_entity_poly.entity_id
_entity_poly.type
_entity_poly.pdbx_seq_one_letter_code
_entity_poly.pdbx_strand_id
1 'polypeptide(L)' 'MLSLVKNSTDEHTFAQGALFERHPSMKYWPSSHNFFVAKIEPTQVLLLNQFGGIHNVDIEDYLHSRHTV' A
#
# COMPACT_ATOMS: atom_id res chain seq x y z
N MET A 1 -2.37 5.96 8.87
CA MET A 1 -1.09 6.62 9.23
C MET A 1 0.04 5.92 8.51
N LEU A 2 1.11 6.63 8.12
CA LEU A 2 2.29 6.00 7.50
C LEU A 2 3.16 5.36 8.61
N SER A 3 3.56 4.11 8.41
CA SER A 3 4.43 3.38 9.35
C SER A 3 5.56 2.68 8.61
N LEU A 4 6.76 2.74 9.20
CA LEU A 4 7.93 1.99 8.72
C LEU A 4 7.71 0.49 8.91
N VAL A 5 8.05 -0.30 7.89
CA VAL A 5 8.05 -1.76 7.95
C VAL A 5 9.47 -2.22 8.29
N LYS A 6 9.64 -2.95 9.39
CA LYS A 6 10.95 -3.33 9.91
C LYS A 6 11.63 -4.36 9.02
N ASN A 7 12.89 -4.12 8.63
CA ASN A 7 13.64 -4.96 7.68
C ASN A 7 13.76 -6.44 8.03
N SER A 8 13.57 -6.81 9.31
CA SER A 8 13.71 -8.19 9.80
C SER A 8 12.39 -8.98 9.83
N THR A 9 11.29 -8.46 9.27
CA THR A 9 9.98 -9.12 9.29
C THR A 9 9.63 -9.75 7.95
N ASP A 10 8.80 -10.78 7.97
CA ASP A 10 8.23 -11.38 6.76
C ASP A 10 7.41 -10.36 5.96
N GLU A 11 6.74 -9.43 6.65
CA GLU A 11 6.02 -8.30 6.04
C GLU A 11 6.95 -7.42 5.20
N HIS A 12 8.18 -7.14 5.66
CA HIS A 12 9.14 -6.37 4.87
C HIS A 12 9.54 -7.11 3.60
N THR A 13 9.84 -8.41 3.70
CA THR A 13 10.19 -9.23 2.53
C THR A 13 9.06 -9.24 1.50
N PHE A 14 7.82 -9.43 1.96
CA PHE A 14 6.64 -9.37 1.11
C PHE A 14 6.47 -7.99 0.46
N ALA A 15 6.49 -6.92 1.26
CA ALA A 15 6.26 -5.56 0.78
C ALA A 15 7.35 -5.09 -0.19
N GLN A 16 8.62 -5.40 0.09
CA GLN A 16 9.72 -5.10 -0.82
C GLN A 16 9.59 -5.85 -2.15
N GLY A 17 9.19 -7.13 -2.09
CA GLY A 17 8.88 -7.92 -3.27
C GLY A 17 7.79 -7.28 -4.13
N ALA A 18 6.65 -6.91 -3.52
CA ALA A 18 5.54 -6.26 -4.20
C ALA A 18 5.93 -4.91 -4.84
N LEU A 19 6.73 -4.10 -4.14
CA LEU A 19 7.27 -2.84 -4.68
C LEU A 19 8.16 -3.09 -5.90
N PHE A 20 9.07 -4.05 -5.82
CA PHE A 20 10.00 -4.38 -6.89
C PHE A 20 9.36 -5.07 -8.09
N GLU A 21 8.28 -5.82 -7.89
CA GLU A 21 7.47 -6.37 -8.97
C GLU A 21 6.76 -5.26 -9.74
N ARG A 22 6.11 -4.33 -9.04
CA ARG A 22 5.39 -3.21 -9.67
C ARG A 22 6.32 -2.14 -10.25
N HIS A 23 7.46 -1.92 -9.61
CA HIS A 23 8.45 -0.90 -9.98
C HIS A 23 9.87 -1.50 -10.03
N PRO A 24 10.22 -2.25 -11.10
CA PRO A 24 11.52 -2.94 -11.19
C PRO A 24 12.76 -2.05 -11.04
N SER A 25 12.65 -0.75 -11.38
CA SER A 25 13.74 0.21 -11.23
C SER A 25 14.15 0.45 -9.77
N MET A 26 13.26 0.22 -8.80
CA MET A 26 13.55 0.38 -7.37
C MET A 26 14.69 -0.53 -6.89
N LYS A 27 14.94 -1.66 -7.56
CA LYS A 27 16.08 -2.55 -7.27
C LYS A 27 17.44 -1.88 -7.46
N TYR A 28 17.48 -0.83 -8.28
CA TYR A 28 18.70 -0.14 -8.68
C TYR A 28 18.78 1.29 -8.16
N TRP A 29 17.88 1.68 -7.25
CA TRP A 29 17.92 2.99 -6.62
C TRP A 29 19.19 3.15 -5.78
N PRO A 30 19.75 4.37 -5.69
CA PRO A 30 21.00 4.62 -5.02
C PRO A 30 20.89 4.31 -3.52
N SER A 31 21.80 3.49 -3.00
CA SER A 31 21.86 3.12 -1.59
C SER A 31 22.14 4.33 -0.67
N SER A 32 22.80 5.37 -1.19
CA SER A 32 23.12 6.60 -0.45
C SER A 32 21.90 7.43 -0.03
N HIS A 33 20.71 7.12 -0.54
CA HIS A 33 19.47 7.85 -0.22
C HIS A 33 18.69 7.25 0.96
N ASN A 34 19.15 6.13 1.54
CA ASN A 34 18.54 5.50 2.73
C ASN A 34 17.03 5.25 2.59
N PHE A 35 16.59 4.75 1.42
CA PHE A 35 15.20 4.35 1.22
C PHE A 35 14.79 3.25 2.21
N PHE A 36 13.54 3.28 2.64
CA PHE A 36 12.94 2.28 3.53
C PHE A 36 11.54 1.89 3.04
N VAL A 37 11.10 0.69 3.40
CA VAL A 37 9.74 0.23 3.11
C VAL A 37 8.79 0.80 4.17
N ALA A 38 7.68 1.37 3.71
CA ALA A 38 6.63 1.89 4.57
C ALA A 38 5.27 1.41 4.09
N LYS A 39 4.31 1.34 5.02
CA LYS A 39 2.92 1.02 4.74
C LYS A 39 2.00 2.12 5.24
N ILE A 40 0.84 2.25 4.61
CA ILE A 40 -0.22 3.15 5.03
C ILE A 40 -1.32 2.30 5.64
N GLU A 41 -1.63 2.56 6.91
CA GLU A 41 -2.83 2.03 7.56
C GLU A 41 -4.00 2.96 7.22
N PRO A 42 -4.96 2.56 6.36
CA PRO A 42 -6.06 3.41 5.97
C PRO A 42 -7.02 3.63 7.15
N THR A 43 -7.48 4.88 7.31
CA THR A 43 -8.47 5.24 8.36
C THR A 43 -9.76 5.80 7.77
N GLN A 44 -9.71 6.20 6.50
CA GLN A 44 -10.86 6.61 5.71
C GLN A 44 -10.58 6.31 4.24
N VAL A 45 -11.59 5.83 3.52
CA VAL A 45 -11.57 5.69 2.07
C VAL A 45 -12.74 6.49 1.50
N LEU A 46 -12.43 7.44 0.64
CA LEU A 46 -13.39 8.31 -0.05
C LEU A 46 -13.32 7.99 -1.54
N LEU A 47 -14.40 7.43 -2.09
CA LEU A 47 -14.48 7.04 -3.48
C LEU A 47 -15.35 8.04 -4.25
N LEU A 48 -14.76 8.66 -5.27
CA LEU A 48 -15.49 9.41 -6.28
C LEU A 48 -15.30 8.71 -7.62
N ASN A 49 -16.30 7.93 -8.02
CA ASN A 49 -16.26 7.15 -9.26
C ASN A 49 -17.38 7.53 -10.25
N GLN A 50 -18.38 8.31 -9.83
CA GLN A 50 -19.51 8.77 -10.65
C GLN A 50 -20.03 10.15 -10.20
N PHE A 51 -20.98 10.70 -10.95
CA PHE A 51 -21.75 11.88 -10.51
C PHE A 51 -22.57 11.54 -9.26
N GLY A 52 -22.83 12.55 -8.42
CA GLY A 52 -23.61 12.38 -7.18
C GLY A 52 -22.80 12.58 -5.90
N GLY A 53 -21.48 12.76 -6.00
CA GLY A 53 -20.61 13.12 -4.87
C GLY A 53 -19.76 11.94 -4.37
N ILE A 54 -19.13 12.14 -3.21
CA ILE A 54 -18.20 11.18 -2.61
C ILE A 54 -18.98 10.06 -1.90
N HIS A 55 -18.56 8.83 -2.13
CA HIS A 55 -18.98 7.66 -1.37
C HIS A 55 -17.95 7.35 -0.28
N ASN A 56 -18.39 7.29 0.97
CA ASN A 56 -17.56 6.83 2.08
C ASN A 56 -17.55 5.30 2.06
N VAL A 57 -16.36 4.70 1.90
CA VAL A 57 -16.18 3.24 1.91
C VAL A 57 -15.69 2.82 3.29
N ASP A 58 -16.33 1.80 3.86
CA ASP A 58 -15.92 1.22 5.13
C ASP A 58 -14.53 0.58 4.99
N ILE A 59 -13.70 0.70 6.03
CA ILE A 59 -12.32 0.21 5.99
C ILE A 59 -12.27 -1.31 5.94
N GLU A 60 -13.18 -2.01 6.63
CA GLU A 60 -13.26 -3.47 6.59
C GLU A 60 -13.69 -3.95 5.20
N ASP A 61 -14.67 -3.27 4.58
CA ASP A 61 -15.09 -3.59 3.21
C ASP A 61 -13.95 -3.36 2.20
N TYR A 62 -13.14 -2.31 2.39
CA TYR A 62 -11.98 -2.03 1.54
C TYR A 62 -10.88 -3.09 1.70
N LEU A 63 -10.53 -3.47 2.94
CA LEU A 63 -9.45 -4.41 3.23
C LEU A 63 -9.84 -5.88 2.96
N HIS A 64 -11.11 -6.21 3.12
CA HIS A 64 -11.65 -7.56 2.97
C HIS A 64 -12.59 -7.69 1.77
N SER A 65 -12.41 -6.84 0.75
CA SER A 65 -13.26 -6.85 -0.44
C SER A 65 -13.30 -8.25 -1.05
N ARG A 66 -14.49 -8.84 -1.09
CA ARG A 66 -14.71 -10.12 -1.77
C ARG A 66 -15.02 -9.83 -3.23
N HIS A 67 -14.05 -10.07 -4.09
CA HIS A 67 -14.26 -10.05 -5.53
C HIS A 67 -15.01 -11.34 -5.95
N THR A 68 -16.33 -11.36 -5.79
CA THR A 68 -17.16 -12.39 -6.43
C THR A 68 -17.31 -12.03 -7.91
N VAL A 69 -16.66 -12.80 -8.76
CA VAL A 69 -16.94 -12.88 -10.21
C VAL A 69 -18.17 -13.72 -10.46
#